data_AF-A0A967C277-F1
#
_entry.id   AF-A0A967C277-F1
#
_cell.length_a   1.000
_cell.length_b   1.000
_cell.length_c   1.000
_cell.angle_alpha   90.00
_cell.angle_beta   90.00
_cell.angle_gamma   90.00
#
_symmetry.space_group_name_H-M   'P 1'
#
loop_
_entity.id
_entity.type
_entity.pdbx_description
1 polymer ?
#
loop_
_entity_poly.entity_id
_entity_poly.type
_entity_poly.pdbx_seq_one_letter_code
_entity_poly.pdbx_strand_id
1 'polypeptide(L)' 'MDFEAPIIVFLAVVAPIWIIAHYATRWRATKSLSTDEEQLLEELWKSAERMEQRINSLERILDAEVTDWRKKL' A
#
# COMPACT_ATOMS: atom_id res chain seq x y z
N MET A 1 9.33 33.32 43.81
CA MET A 1 9.11 33.08 42.37
C MET A 1 9.96 31.87 41.97
N ASP A 2 9.77 30.72 42.63
CA ASP A 2 10.84 29.70 42.72
C ASP A 2 10.38 28.26 42.42
N PHE A 3 9.07 28.03 42.25
CA PHE A 3 8.52 26.69 41.97
C PHE A 3 8.27 26.40 40.50
N GLU A 4 8.22 27.42 39.63
CA GLU A 4 7.88 27.23 38.20
C GLU A 4 9.09 26.87 37.33
N ALA A 5 10.29 27.32 37.71
CA ALA A 5 11.53 27.02 37.01
C ALA A 5 11.75 25.51 36.74
N PRO A 6 11.60 24.59 37.72
CA PRO A 6 11.77 23.16 37.46
C PRO A 6 10.72 22.58 36.50
N ILE A 7 9.48 23.09 36.53
CA ILE A 7 8.41 22.65 35.63
C ILE A 7 8.70 23.10 34.19
N ILE A 8 9.16 24.34 34.01
CA ILE A 8 9.49 24.90 32.70
C ILE A 8 10.65 24.12 32.07
N VAL A 9 11.70 23.81 32.84
CA VAL A 9 12.84 23.02 32.35
C VAL A 9 12.40 21.59 32.01
N PHE A 10 11.55 20.98 32.84
CA PHE A 10 11.00 19.66 32.55
C PHE A 10 10.20 19.65 31.24
N LEU A 11 9.30 20.61 31.04
CA LEU A 11 8.51 20.71 29.80
C LEU A 11 9.39 21.02 28.59
N ALA A 12 10.41 21.88 28.73
CA ALA A 12 11.33 22.23 27.66
C ALA A 12 12.15 21.03 27.16
N VAL A 13 12.33 19.97 27.97
CA VAL A 13 13.05 18.76 27.58
C VAL A 13 12.09 17.64 27.19
N VAL A 14 11.07 17.40 28.00
CA VAL A 14 10.15 16.26 27.82
C VAL A 14 9.18 16.49 26.67
N ALA A 15 8.67 17.72 26.49
CA ALA A 15 7.72 17.98 25.41
C ALA A 15 8.36 17.81 24.02
N PRO A 16 9.57 18.30 23.73
CA PRO A 16 10.21 18.04 22.43
C PRO A 16 10.52 16.55 22.19
N ILE A 17 10.98 15.83 23.22
CA ILE A 17 11.23 14.38 23.09
C ILE A 17 9.93 13.63 22.78
N TRP A 18 8.85 13.98 23.47
CA TRP A 18 7.54 13.38 23.23
C TRP A 18 7.00 13.70 21.83
N ILE A 19 7.13 14.95 21.38
CA ILE A 19 6.78 15.37 20.01
C ILE A 19 7.55 14.52 19.01
N ILE A 20 8.89 14.45 19.12
CA ILE A 20 9.72 13.64 18.21
C ILE A 20 9.28 12.18 18.23
N ALA A 21 9.06 11.59 19.40
CA ALA A 21 8.61 10.20 19.53
C ALA A 21 7.22 9.98 18.90
N HIS A 22 6.29 10.92 19.08
CA HIS A 22 4.94 10.87 18.52
C HIS A 22 4.98 10.88 16.98
N TYR A 23 5.71 11.84 16.40
CA TYR A 23 5.84 11.97 14.96
C TYR A 23 6.69 10.85 14.34
N ALA A 24 7.73 10.36 15.04
CA ALA A 24 8.51 9.22 14.58
C ALA A 24 7.67 7.92 14.53
N THR A 25 6.84 7.68 15.55
CA THR A 25 5.93 6.53 15.58
C THR A 25 4.91 6.62 14.44
N ARG A 26 4.33 7.81 14.25
CA ARG A 26 3.40 8.09 13.14
C ARG A 26 4.05 7.91 11.76
N TRP A 27 5.29 8.36 11.59
CA TRP A 27 6.02 8.22 10.32
C TRP A 27 6.34 6.77 10.00
N ARG A 28 6.76 5.98 10.99
CA ARG A 28 7.00 4.53 10.81
C ARG A 28 5.72 3.77 10.43
N ALA A 29 4.59 4.11 11.05
CA ALA A 29 3.30 3.51 10.71
C ALA A 29 2.86 3.83 9.27
N THR A 30 3.04 5.08 8.82
CA THR A 30 2.75 5.44 7.41
C THR A 30 3.68 4.72 6.43
N LYS A 31 4.95 4.51 6.79
CA LYS A 31 5.92 3.86 5.91
C LYS A 31 5.64 2.36 5.72
N SER A 32 5.16 1.64 6.75
CA SER A 32 4.82 0.21 6.58
C SER A 32 3.60 0.04 5.67
N LEU A 33 2.60 0.91 5.77
CA LEU A 33 1.41 0.88 4.91
C LEU A 33 1.78 1.01 3.42
N SER A 34 2.75 1.87 3.09
CA SER A 34 3.23 2.07 1.72
C SER A 34 3.86 0.81 1.11
N THR A 35 4.57 -0.01 1.89
CA THR A 35 5.17 -1.25 1.39
C THR A 35 4.11 -2.34 1.17
N ASP A 36 3.10 -2.40 2.02
CA ASP A 36 1.97 -3.33 1.86
C ASP A 36 1.12 -2.95 0.63
N GLU A 37 0.93 -1.65 0.38
CA GLU A 37 0.26 -1.13 -0.82
C GLU A 37 1.00 -1.50 -2.11
N GLU A 38 2.33 -1.35 -2.13
CA GLU A 38 3.17 -1.78 -3.27
C GLU A 38 3.04 -3.29 -3.53
N GLN A 39 3.06 -4.12 -2.50
CA GLN A 39 2.89 -5.57 -2.63
C GLN A 39 1.50 -5.94 -3.17
N LEU A 40 0.45 -5.27 -2.67
CA LEU A 40 -0.92 -5.48 -3.16
C LEU A 40 -1.04 -5.14 -4.65
N LEU A 41 -0.45 -4.02 -5.08
CA LEU A 41 -0.43 -3.63 -6.49
C LEU A 41 0.31 -4.66 -7.35
N GLU A 42 1.44 -5.19 -6.86
CA GLU A 42 2.19 -6.25 -7.54
C GLU A 42 1.35 -7.54 -7.69
N GLU A 43 0.61 -7.92 -6.66
CA GLU A 43 -0.28 -9.09 -6.70
C GLU A 43 -1.43 -8.90 -7.69
N LEU A 44 -2.06 -7.72 -7.69
CA LEU A 44 -3.10 -7.37 -8.65
C LEU A 44 -2.59 -7.40 -10.08
N TRP A 45 -1.39 -6.88 -10.33
CA TRP A 45 -0.74 -6.92 -11.63
C TRP A 45 -0.50 -8.36 -12.10
N LYS A 46 0.08 -9.21 -11.24
CA LYS A 46 0.30 -10.64 -11.53
C LYS A 46 -1.01 -11.38 -11.82
N SER A 47 -2.08 -11.04 -11.09
CA SER A 47 -3.40 -11.61 -11.32
C SER A 47 -3.98 -11.21 -12.68
N ALA A 48 -3.84 -9.93 -13.05
CA ALA A 48 -4.27 -9.42 -14.35
C ALA A 48 -3.51 -10.11 -15.51
N GLU A 49 -2.19 -10.23 -15.41
CA GLU A 49 -1.37 -10.94 -16.41
C GLU A 49 -1.80 -12.40 -16.58
N ARG A 50 -2.06 -13.10 -15.47
CA ARG A 50 -2.56 -14.48 -15.51
C ARG A 50 -3.94 -14.57 -16.17
N MET A 51 -4.80 -13.57 -15.95
CA MET A 51 -6.12 -13.51 -16.57
C MET A 51 -6.01 -13.30 -18.07
N GLU A 52 -5.13 -12.40 -18.53
CA GLU A 52 -4.85 -12.17 -19.94
C GLU A 52 -4.35 -13.44 -20.64
N GLN A 53 -3.39 -14.16 -20.04
CA GLN A 53 -2.90 -15.44 -20.59
C GLN A 53 -4.01 -16.47 -20.75
N ARG A 54 -4.95 -16.52 -19.80
CA ARG A 54 -6.12 -17.40 -19.87
C ARG A 54 -7.09 -16.97 -20.95
N ILE A 55 -7.34 -15.67 -21.09
CA ILE A 55 -8.20 -15.14 -22.15
C ILE A 55 -7.62 -15.50 -23.51
N ASN A 56 -6.32 -15.27 -23.74
CA ASN A 56 -5.66 -15.63 -25.00
C ASN A 56 -5.75 -17.15 -25.26
N SER A 57 -5.55 -17.97 -24.22
CA SER A 57 -5.73 -19.41 -24.33
C SER A 57 -7.15 -19.81 -24.73
N LEU A 58 -8.17 -19.16 -24.13
CA LEU A 58 -9.58 -19.37 -24.46
C LEU A 58 -9.91 -18.89 -25.87
N GLU A 59 -9.42 -17.73 -26.28
CA GLU A 59 -9.56 -17.21 -27.64
C GLU A 59 -8.99 -18.18 -28.66
N ARG A 60 -7.80 -18.75 -28.38
CA ARG A 60 -7.18 -19.75 -29.25
C ARG A 60 -7.98 -21.05 -29.36
N ILE A 61 -8.56 -21.52 -28.26
CA ILE A 61 -9.44 -22.70 -28.26
C ILE A 61 -10.71 -22.39 -29.04
N LEU A 62 -11.30 -21.22 -28.80
CA LEU A 62 -12.55 -20.80 -29.44
C LEU A 62 -12.38 -20.58 -30.94
N ASP A 63 -11.25 -20.02 -31.38
CA ASP A 63 -10.86 -19.92 -32.78
C ASP A 63 -10.66 -21.30 -33.44
N ALA A 64 -10.29 -22.34 -32.69
CA ALA A 64 -10.11 -23.70 -33.19
C ALA A 64 -11.41 -24.53 -33.24
N GLU A 65 -12.28 -24.38 -32.25
CA GLU A 65 -13.48 -25.21 -32.10
C GLU A 65 -14.78 -24.58 -32.66
N VAL A 66 -14.87 -23.25 -32.69
CA VAL A 66 -16.10 -22.55 -33.08
C VAL A 66 -15.83 -21.55 -34.19
N THR A 67 -15.97 -22.00 -35.44
CA THR A 67 -15.92 -21.11 -36.61
C THR A 67 -16.97 -20.00 -36.46
N ASP A 68 -16.56 -18.74 -36.61
CA ASP A 68 -17.43 -17.55 -36.63
C ASP A 68 -17.96 -17.02 -35.27
N TRP A 69 -17.40 -17.46 -34.13
CA TRP A 69 -17.80 -16.96 -32.80
C TRP A 69 -17.71 -15.44 -32.64
N ARG A 70 -16.71 -14.81 -33.29
CA ARG A 70 -16.49 -13.35 -33.27
C ARG A 70 -17.62 -12.55 -33.92
N LYS A 71 -18.46 -13.16 -34.76
CA LYS A 71 -19.62 -12.50 -35.38
C LYS A 71 -20.87 -12.46 -34.50
N LYS A 72 -20.85 -13.12 -33.33
CA LYS A 72 -21.96 -13.11 -32.35
C LYS A 72 -21.81 -12.05 -31.26
N LEU A 73 -20.72 -11.29 -31.25
CA LEU A 73 -20.54 -10.07 -30.44
C LEU A 73 -21.09 -8.87 -31.20
#